data_AF-A0AAN4ZKW3-F1
#
_entry.id   AF-A0AAN4ZKW3-F1
#
_cell.length_a   1.000
_cell.length_b   1.000
_cell.length_c   1.000
_cell.angle_alpha   90.00
_cell.angle_beta   90.00
_cell.angle_gamma   90.00
#
_symmetry.space_group_name_H-M   'P 1'
#
loop_
_entity.id
_entity.type
_entity.pdbx_description
1 polymer ?
#
loop_
_entity_poly.entity_id
_entity_poly.type
_entity_poly.pdbx_seq_one_letter_code
_entity_poly.pdbx_strand_id
1 'polypeptide(L)'
;MVSSIQSGIRKVVLNSGDNYFTDDEVPLIIGSYANADWCADMLDCFRMVCNESSRVGLFYNPDIYKFFSSSLTDSCSLVEIPLARGESSGIGWLTRSLTEGDFYTFVTSKEQPRWAVEKINWALLTVYTDENLNSLFLRRSLPFDFVVRAARKQESDLRKIKLDDASPLSFLNISIPLEILSIGLTLSAVSFGSELIVSRVNLPNPVNRFRRFMKQNTA
;
A
#
# COMPACT_ATOMS: atom_id res chain seq x y z
N MET A 1 -3.83 11.39 4.42
CA MET A 1 -2.69 11.52 3.48
C MET A 1 -2.15 12.95 3.43
N VAL A 2 -2.96 13.95 3.09
CA VAL A 2 -2.50 15.36 3.01
C VAL A 2 -1.96 15.87 4.35
N SER A 3 -2.62 15.56 5.48
CA SER A 3 -2.14 15.94 6.82
C SER A 3 -0.75 15.35 7.18
N SER A 4 -0.45 14.12 6.76
CA SER A 4 0.88 13.51 6.97
C SER A 4 1.96 14.16 6.11
N ILE A 5 1.58 14.74 4.97
CA ILE A 5 2.49 15.49 4.11
C ILE A 5 2.74 16.88 4.70
N GLN A 6 1.68 17.60 5.06
CA GLN A 6 1.77 18.94 5.65
C GLN A 6 2.59 18.97 6.95
N SER A 7 2.52 17.90 7.75
CA SER A 7 3.30 17.75 8.97
C SER A 7 4.77 17.37 8.73
N GLY A 8 5.18 17.06 7.49
CA GLY A 8 6.53 16.62 7.15
C GLY A 8 6.85 15.18 7.55
N ILE A 9 5.89 14.43 8.11
CA ILE A 9 6.04 13.00 8.43
C ILE A 9 6.29 12.20 7.16
N ARG A 10 5.62 12.59 6.07
CA ARG A 10 5.87 12.07 4.73
C ARG A 10 6.31 13.20 3.82
N LYS A 11 7.35 12.95 3.04
CA LYS A 11 7.80 13.88 2.00
C LYS A 11 7.21 13.52 0.66
N VAL A 12 6.81 14.52 -0.11
CA VAL A 12 6.31 14.30 -1.47
C VAL A 12 7.46 14.45 -2.46
N VAL A 13 7.63 13.48 -3.35
CA VAL A 13 8.59 13.57 -4.45
C VAL A 13 7.86 14.10 -5.68
N LEU A 14 8.34 15.22 -6.23
CA LEU A 14 7.74 15.91 -7.36
C LEU A 14 8.76 16.15 -8.45
N ASN A 15 8.37 15.88 -9.69
CA ASN A 15 9.13 16.32 -10.86
C ASN A 15 9.05 17.86 -11.00
N SER A 16 10.23 18.49 -11.03
CA SER A 16 10.37 19.94 -11.21
C SER A 16 9.86 20.47 -12.57
N GLY A 17 9.75 19.61 -13.59
CA GLY A 17 9.31 20.00 -14.93
C GLY A 17 7.80 20.17 -15.09
N ASP A 18 7.00 19.60 -14.19
CA ASP A 18 5.56 19.42 -14.42
C ASP A 18 4.69 20.50 -13.76
N ASN A 19 5.30 21.44 -13.01
CA ASN A 19 4.61 22.56 -12.35
C ASN A 19 3.30 22.13 -11.66
N TYR A 20 3.34 21.05 -10.88
CA TYR A 20 2.16 20.41 -10.28
C TYR A 20 1.29 21.37 -9.46
N PHE A 21 1.92 22.36 -8.83
CA PHE A 21 1.27 23.29 -7.92
C PHE A 21 1.75 24.71 -8.18
N THR A 22 0.85 25.67 -8.07
CA THR A 22 1.19 27.09 -8.00
C THR A 22 1.82 27.44 -6.65
N ASP A 23 2.54 28.57 -6.58
CA ASP A 23 3.17 29.05 -5.33
C ASP A 23 2.16 29.20 -4.18
N ASP A 24 0.90 29.52 -4.49
CA ASP A 24 -0.18 29.67 -3.51
C ASP A 24 -0.74 28.32 -3.04
N GLU A 25 -0.59 27.25 -3.83
CA GLU A 25 -1.11 25.92 -3.54
C GLU A 25 -0.13 25.05 -2.74
N VAL A 26 1.18 25.28 -2.89
CA VAL A 26 2.21 24.53 -2.17
C VAL A 26 2.01 24.58 -0.64
N PRO A 27 1.75 25.75 -0.01
CA PRO A 27 1.47 25.81 1.42
C PRO A 27 0.17 25.10 1.81
N LEU A 28 -0.82 25.07 0.92
CA LEU A 28 -2.12 24.43 1.17
C LEU A 28 -2.06 22.90 1.09
N ILE A 29 -1.25 22.36 0.19
CA ILE A 29 -1.18 20.91 -0.10
C ILE A 29 -0.02 20.25 0.65
N ILE A 30 1.15 20.88 0.56
CA ILE A 30 2.42 20.31 1.06
C ILE A 30 2.80 20.94 2.41
N GLY A 31 2.18 22.05 2.79
CA GLY A 31 2.50 22.81 4.01
C GLY A 31 3.72 23.71 3.82
N SER A 32 4.79 23.17 3.26
CA SER A 32 6.03 23.90 2.97
C SER A 32 6.80 23.26 1.82
N TYR A 33 7.58 24.07 1.09
CA TYR A 33 8.54 23.60 0.10
C TYR A 33 9.55 22.60 0.68
N ALA A 34 9.85 22.65 1.98
CA ALA A 34 10.76 21.71 2.64
C ALA A 34 10.19 20.28 2.79
N ASN A 35 8.86 20.14 2.66
CA ASN A 35 8.16 18.85 2.71
C ASN A 35 8.06 18.20 1.32
N ALA A 36 8.64 18.82 0.29
CA ALA A 36 8.75 18.26 -1.05
C ALA A 36 10.23 18.06 -1.44
N ASP A 37 10.54 16.91 -2.01
CA ASP A 37 11.82 16.65 -2.66
C ASP A 37 11.61 16.77 -4.18
N TRP A 38 12.35 17.69 -4.80
CA TRP A 38 12.21 18.00 -6.22
C TRP A 38 13.28 17.28 -7.04
N CYS A 39 12.85 16.61 -8.10
CA CYS A 39 13.72 15.85 -9.00
C CYS A 39 13.58 16.36 -10.44
N ALA A 40 14.67 16.34 -11.19
CA ALA A 40 14.68 16.79 -12.60
C ALA A 40 14.37 15.66 -13.58
N ASP A 41 14.80 14.43 -13.27
CA ASP A 41 14.51 13.24 -14.06
C ASP A 41 13.55 12.32 -13.30
N MET A 42 12.59 11.78 -14.04
CA MET A 42 11.53 10.90 -13.54
C MET A 42 12.08 9.60 -12.96
N LEU A 43 13.14 9.03 -13.55
CA LEU A 43 13.79 7.84 -12.98
C LEU A 43 14.46 8.14 -11.64
N ASP A 44 14.99 9.34 -11.46
CA ASP A 44 15.54 9.78 -10.18
C ASP A 44 14.45 10.02 -9.15
N CYS A 45 13.28 10.55 -9.56
CA CYS A 45 12.11 10.63 -8.70
C CYS A 45 11.70 9.24 -8.17
N PHE A 46 11.64 8.23 -9.04
CA PHE A 46 11.35 6.86 -8.64
C PHE A 46 12.41 6.30 -7.68
N ARG A 47 13.70 6.56 -7.93
CA ARG A 47 14.79 6.18 -7.00
C ARG A 47 14.62 6.81 -5.63
N MET A 48 14.27 8.10 -5.56
CA MET A 48 14.06 8.80 -4.29
C MET A 48 12.95 8.14 -3.48
N VAL A 49 11.82 7.80 -4.12
CA VAL A 49 10.70 7.09 -3.50
C VAL A 49 11.10 5.67 -3.07
N CYS A 50 11.83 4.94 -3.90
CA CYS A 50 12.28 3.58 -3.61
C CYS A 50 13.30 3.50 -2.45
N ASN A 51 14.09 4.54 -2.23
CA ASN A 51 15.12 4.55 -1.19
C ASN A 51 14.55 4.77 0.23
N GLU A 52 13.41 5.44 0.37
CA GLU A 52 12.85 5.81 1.67
C GLU A 52 11.33 5.58 1.71
N SER A 53 10.86 4.74 2.62
CA SER A 53 9.44 4.42 2.78
C SER A 53 8.58 5.59 3.29
N SER A 54 9.21 6.64 3.82
CA SER A 54 8.54 7.89 4.21
C SER A 54 8.23 8.80 3.02
N ARG A 55 8.75 8.52 1.83
CA ARG A 55 8.51 9.32 0.62
C ARG A 55 7.32 8.78 -0.18
N VAL A 56 6.53 9.69 -0.72
CA VAL A 56 5.41 9.41 -1.61
C VAL A 56 5.59 10.21 -2.88
N GLY A 57 5.56 9.57 -4.04
CA GLY A 57 5.64 10.27 -5.32
C GLY A 57 4.27 10.52 -5.92
N LEU A 58 4.13 11.64 -6.63
CA LEU A 58 2.99 11.91 -7.48
C LEU A 58 3.42 11.65 -8.93
N PHE A 59 2.88 10.60 -9.55
CA PHE A 59 3.28 10.17 -10.89
C PHE A 59 2.06 9.97 -11.77
N TYR A 60 2.18 10.31 -13.06
CA TYR A 60 1.13 10.00 -14.02
C TYR A 60 1.24 8.54 -14.47
N ASN A 61 0.13 7.97 -14.96
CA ASN A 61 0.10 6.59 -15.45
C ASN A 61 1.20 6.26 -16.49
N PRO A 62 1.51 7.12 -17.49
CA PRO A 62 2.63 6.89 -18.42
C PRO A 62 3.98 6.68 -17.73
N ASP A 63 4.20 7.34 -16.60
CA ASP A 63 5.45 7.34 -15.85
C ASP A 63 5.62 6.03 -15.11
N ILE A 64 4.51 5.51 -14.57
CA ILE A 64 4.45 4.18 -13.95
C ILE A 64 4.82 3.08 -14.95
N TYR A 65 4.39 3.17 -16.21
CA TYR A 65 4.82 2.20 -17.24
C TYR A 65 6.33 2.26 -17.51
N LYS A 66 6.94 3.45 -17.47
CA LYS A 66 8.40 3.61 -17.58
C LYS A 66 9.12 3.04 -16.37
N PHE A 67 8.56 3.20 -15.17
CA PHE A 67 9.09 2.55 -13.98
C PHE A 67 9.12 1.03 -14.17
N PHE A 68 8.00 0.43 -14.60
CA PHE A 68 7.90 -1.01 -14.80
C PHE A 68 8.84 -1.59 -15.87
N SER A 69 9.31 -0.77 -16.80
CA SER A 69 10.32 -1.20 -17.77
C SER A 69 11.76 -1.00 -17.31
N SER A 70 11.97 -0.28 -16.21
CA SER A 70 13.29 0.00 -15.66
C SER A 70 13.80 -1.14 -14.77
N SER A 71 15.11 -1.15 -14.54
CA SER A 71 15.77 -2.08 -13.61
C SER A 71 15.44 -1.82 -12.13
N LEU A 72 14.78 -0.69 -11.81
CA LEU A 72 14.37 -0.39 -10.43
C LEU A 72 13.35 -1.40 -9.90
N THR A 73 12.58 -2.03 -10.81
CA THR A 73 11.53 -2.99 -10.45
C THR A 73 12.05 -4.31 -9.88
N ASP A 74 13.36 -4.56 -10.00
CA ASP A 74 14.01 -5.74 -9.45
C ASP A 74 14.27 -5.57 -7.94
N SER A 75 14.48 -4.33 -7.46
CA SER A 75 14.80 -4.02 -6.06
C SER A 75 13.70 -3.23 -5.34
N CYS A 76 12.73 -2.67 -6.07
CA CYS A 76 11.69 -1.81 -5.54
C CYS A 76 10.32 -2.18 -6.11
N SER A 77 9.30 -2.11 -5.24
CA SER A 77 7.90 -2.22 -5.62
C SER A 77 7.19 -0.95 -5.24
N LEU A 78 6.41 -0.39 -6.17
CA LEU A 78 5.52 0.73 -5.89
C LEU A 78 4.14 0.19 -5.52
N VAL A 79 3.49 0.87 -4.59
CA VAL A 79 2.10 0.60 -4.20
C VAL A 79 1.33 1.88 -4.43
N GLU A 80 0.27 1.79 -5.24
CA GLU A 80 -0.67 2.89 -5.42
C GLU A 80 -1.41 3.13 -4.11
N ILE A 81 -1.54 4.40 -3.72
CA ILE A 81 -2.36 4.80 -2.58
C ILE A 81 -3.70 5.26 -3.17
N PRO A 82 -4.73 4.39 -3.25
CA PRO A 82 -6.01 4.78 -3.82
C PRO A 82 -6.71 5.78 -2.91
N LEU A 83 -7.39 6.76 -3.51
CA LEU A 83 -8.39 7.55 -2.79
C LEU A 83 -9.69 6.72 -2.75
N ALA A 84 -10.14 6.31 -1.56
CA ALA A 84 -11.33 5.46 -1.50
C ALA A 84 -12.59 6.23 -1.93
N ARG A 85 -13.61 5.50 -2.39
CA ARG A 85 -14.85 6.11 -2.86
C ARG A 85 -15.51 6.92 -1.73
N GLY A 86 -15.63 8.23 -1.93
CA GLY A 86 -16.19 9.16 -0.94
C GLY A 86 -15.16 9.80 0.00
N GLU A 87 -13.89 9.40 -0.08
CA GLU A 87 -12.80 10.14 0.57
C GLU A 87 -12.46 11.41 -0.22
N SER A 88 -11.99 12.43 0.49
CA SER A 88 -11.57 13.70 -0.08
C SER A 88 -10.14 14.01 0.36
N SER A 89 -9.35 14.54 -0.56
CA SER A 89 -8.05 15.13 -0.25
C SER A 89 -8.16 16.41 0.62
N GLY A 90 -9.37 16.95 0.78
CA GLY A 90 -9.63 18.25 1.40
C GLY A 90 -9.59 19.42 0.42
N ILE A 91 -9.14 19.18 -0.82
CA ILE A 91 -9.03 20.18 -1.88
C ILE A 91 -9.86 19.70 -3.08
N GLY A 92 -10.88 20.47 -3.44
CA GLY A 92 -11.90 20.01 -4.40
C GLY A 92 -11.34 19.60 -5.76
N TRP A 93 -10.43 20.40 -6.33
CA TRP A 93 -9.82 20.09 -7.62
C TRP A 93 -8.88 18.89 -7.55
N LEU A 94 -8.10 18.75 -6.48
CA LEU A 94 -7.17 17.64 -6.29
C LEU A 94 -7.92 16.33 -6.05
N THR A 95 -8.99 16.36 -5.25
CA THR A 95 -9.89 15.21 -5.09
C THR A 95 -10.43 14.78 -6.44
N ARG A 96 -10.90 15.73 -7.26
CA ARG A 96 -11.42 15.43 -8.60
C ARG A 96 -10.35 14.82 -9.50
N SER A 97 -9.15 15.41 -9.56
CA SER A 97 -8.02 14.90 -10.34
C SER A 97 -7.62 13.48 -9.91
N LEU A 98 -7.57 13.19 -8.61
CA LEU A 98 -7.26 11.86 -8.08
C LEU A 98 -8.35 10.82 -8.34
N THR A 99 -9.63 11.22 -8.38
CA THR A 99 -10.76 10.28 -8.56
C THR A 99 -11.16 10.09 -10.02
N GLU A 100 -11.14 11.16 -10.81
CA GLU A 100 -11.63 11.19 -12.19
C GLU A 100 -10.47 11.18 -13.21
N GLY A 101 -9.25 11.53 -12.79
CA GLY A 101 -8.13 11.84 -13.67
C GLY A 101 -8.19 13.28 -14.21
N ASP A 102 -7.05 13.80 -14.63
CA ASP A 102 -6.98 15.08 -15.32
C ASP A 102 -7.16 14.91 -16.83
N PHE A 103 -8.02 15.75 -17.42
CA PHE A 103 -8.23 15.79 -18.86
C PHE A 103 -7.16 16.67 -19.53
N TYR A 104 -6.49 16.14 -20.56
CA TYR A 104 -5.61 16.95 -21.41
C TYR A 104 -6.41 18.05 -22.10
N THR A 105 -6.12 19.31 -21.77
CA THR A 105 -6.76 20.46 -22.40
C THR A 105 -5.91 20.94 -23.56
N PHE A 106 -6.42 20.83 -24.79
CA PHE A 106 -5.74 21.34 -25.97
C PHE A 106 -6.00 22.83 -26.12
N VAL A 107 -4.97 23.65 -25.90
CA VAL A 107 -5.06 25.10 -26.03
C VAL A 107 -4.75 25.50 -27.47
N THR A 108 -5.71 26.13 -28.16
CA THR A 108 -5.53 26.72 -29.49
C THR A 108 -5.44 28.24 -29.40
N SER A 109 -4.59 28.89 -30.21
CA SER A 109 -4.52 30.37 -30.26
C SER A 109 -5.87 30.97 -30.70
N LYS A 110 -6.23 32.12 -30.10
CA LYS A 110 -7.43 32.90 -30.47
C LYS A 110 -7.39 33.43 -31.90
N GLU A 111 -6.20 33.50 -32.50
CA GLU A 111 -6.00 34.00 -33.87
C GLU A 111 -6.25 32.93 -34.93
N GLN A 112 -6.43 31.67 -34.54
CA GLN A 112 -6.66 30.60 -35.50
C GLN A 112 -8.00 30.75 -36.21
N PRO A 113 -8.05 30.49 -37.53
CA PRO A 113 -9.29 30.55 -38.26
C PRO A 113 -10.24 29.44 -37.80
N ARG A 114 -11.54 29.75 -37.73
CA ARG A 114 -12.59 28.87 -37.20
C ARG A 114 -12.57 27.45 -37.80
N TRP A 115 -12.36 27.33 -39.11
CA TRP A 115 -12.31 26.02 -39.78
C TRP A 115 -11.16 25.14 -39.29
N ALA A 116 -10.04 25.73 -38.86
CA ALA A 116 -8.90 25.00 -38.32
C ALA A 116 -9.21 24.49 -36.91
N VAL A 117 -9.81 25.33 -36.07
CA VAL A 117 -10.29 24.95 -34.73
C VAL A 117 -11.34 23.82 -34.83
N GLU A 118 -12.28 23.91 -35.77
CA GLU A 118 -13.28 22.86 -36.00
C GLU A 118 -12.64 21.53 -36.44
N LYS A 119 -11.61 21.56 -37.30
CA LYS A 119 -10.86 20.36 -37.66
C LYS A 119 -10.05 19.80 -36.50
N ILE A 120 -9.43 20.65 -35.68
CA ILE A 120 -8.72 20.24 -34.47
C ILE A 120 -9.70 19.58 -33.51
N ASN A 121 -10.83 20.22 -33.22
CA ASN A 121 -11.86 19.66 -32.35
C ASN A 121 -12.42 18.34 -32.89
N TRP A 122 -12.69 18.25 -34.20
CA TRP A 122 -13.12 17.00 -34.82
C TRP A 122 -12.06 15.90 -34.66
N ALA A 123 -10.79 16.21 -34.90
CA ALA A 123 -9.69 15.27 -34.72
C ALA A 123 -9.54 14.87 -33.25
N LEU A 124 -9.66 15.81 -32.32
CA LEU A 124 -9.61 15.54 -30.89
C LEU A 124 -10.75 14.61 -30.47
N LEU A 125 -12.00 14.91 -30.85
CA LEU A 125 -13.16 14.08 -30.50
C LEU A 125 -13.11 12.69 -31.13
N THR A 126 -12.45 12.53 -32.28
CA THR A 126 -12.35 11.23 -32.97
C THR A 126 -11.16 10.41 -32.47
N VAL A 127 -10.04 11.05 -32.16
CA VAL A 127 -8.77 10.39 -31.77
C VAL A 127 -8.63 10.25 -30.26
N TYR A 128 -9.22 11.15 -29.47
CA TYR A 128 -9.17 11.15 -28.00
C TYR A 128 -10.47 10.64 -27.38
N THR A 129 -11.01 9.54 -27.88
CA THR A 129 -12.02 8.76 -27.15
C THR A 129 -11.32 7.91 -26.08
N ASP A 130 -11.99 7.54 -24.98
CA ASP A 130 -11.40 6.71 -23.91
C ASP A 130 -10.79 5.40 -24.46
N GLU A 131 -11.41 4.81 -25.48
CA GLU A 131 -10.92 3.61 -26.16
C GLU A 131 -9.65 3.88 -26.98
N ASN A 132 -9.55 5.05 -27.63
CA ASN A 132 -8.41 5.43 -28.46
C ASN A 132 -7.24 6.01 -27.65
N LEU A 133 -7.52 6.68 -26.53
CA LEU A 133 -6.50 7.19 -25.61
C LEU A 133 -5.70 6.06 -24.99
N ASN A 134 -6.39 5.03 -24.49
CA ASN A 134 -5.75 3.87 -23.89
C ASN A 134 -5.06 2.96 -24.92
N SER A 135 -5.47 2.98 -26.19
CA SER A 135 -4.92 2.08 -27.21
C SER A 135 -3.89 2.74 -28.14
N LEU A 136 -4.12 3.96 -28.62
CA LEU A 136 -3.33 4.57 -29.70
C LEU A 136 -2.24 5.49 -29.15
N PHE A 137 -2.54 6.28 -28.12
CA PHE A 137 -1.53 7.12 -27.47
C PHE A 137 -0.54 6.28 -26.69
N LEU A 138 -1.03 5.36 -25.85
CA LEU A 138 -0.20 4.43 -25.10
C LEU A 138 0.72 3.58 -26.02
N ARG A 139 0.25 3.16 -27.20
CA ARG A 139 1.08 2.44 -28.19
C ARG A 139 2.09 3.32 -28.93
N ARG A 140 1.84 4.63 -29.04
CA ARG A 140 2.69 5.56 -29.79
C ARG A 140 3.74 6.24 -28.91
N SER A 141 3.38 6.59 -27.68
CA SER A 141 4.27 7.27 -26.73
C SER A 141 5.15 6.29 -25.94
N LEU A 142 4.72 5.04 -25.80
CA LEU A 142 5.48 3.99 -25.13
C LEU A 142 5.71 2.81 -26.08
N PRO A 143 6.97 2.37 -26.24
CA PRO A 143 7.26 1.08 -26.86
C PRO A 143 6.38 -0.03 -26.30
N PHE A 144 5.75 -0.81 -27.16
CA PHE A 144 4.82 -1.88 -26.76
C PHE A 144 5.47 -2.89 -25.79
N ASP A 145 6.78 -3.11 -25.88
CA ASP A 145 7.54 -3.95 -24.95
C ASP A 145 7.42 -3.45 -23.50
N PHE A 146 7.37 -2.14 -23.27
CA PHE A 146 7.17 -1.59 -21.92
C PHE A 146 5.78 -1.87 -21.37
N VAL A 147 4.75 -1.75 -22.21
CA VAL A 147 3.37 -2.08 -21.82
C VAL A 147 3.24 -3.56 -21.49
N VAL A 148 3.86 -4.44 -22.30
CA VAL A 148 3.85 -5.89 -22.07
C VAL A 148 4.63 -6.26 -20.81
N ARG A 149 5.80 -5.68 -20.57
CA ARG A 149 6.59 -5.91 -19.35
C ARG A 149 5.84 -5.42 -18.11
N ALA A 150 5.23 -4.24 -18.18
CA ALA A 150 4.40 -3.71 -17.11
C ALA A 150 3.20 -4.60 -16.83
N ALA A 151 2.46 -5.01 -17.85
CA ALA A 151 1.32 -5.92 -17.68
C ALA A 151 1.76 -7.27 -17.08
N ARG A 152 2.88 -7.84 -17.52
CA ARG A 152 3.42 -9.09 -16.95
C ARG A 152 3.89 -8.91 -15.51
N LYS A 153 4.56 -7.80 -15.19
CA LYS A 153 5.03 -7.49 -13.84
C LYS A 153 3.84 -7.25 -12.91
N GLN A 154 2.88 -6.44 -13.32
CA GLN A 154 1.62 -6.21 -12.62
C GLN A 154 0.83 -7.51 -12.43
N GLU A 155 0.74 -8.38 -13.45
CA GLU A 155 0.13 -9.70 -13.30
C GLU A 155 0.90 -10.57 -12.31
N SER A 156 2.24 -10.55 -12.35
CA SER A 156 3.08 -11.30 -11.41
C SER A 156 2.95 -10.79 -9.97
N ASP A 157 2.84 -9.47 -9.79
CA ASP A 157 2.71 -8.84 -8.50
C ASP A 157 1.28 -9.01 -7.98
N LEU A 158 0.24 -8.93 -8.84
CA LEU A 158 -1.13 -9.32 -8.49
C LEU A 158 -1.24 -10.80 -8.15
N ARG A 159 -0.47 -11.69 -8.79
CA ARG A 159 -0.40 -13.12 -8.42
C ARG A 159 0.30 -13.33 -7.09
N LYS A 160 1.30 -12.53 -6.74
CA LYS A 160 1.94 -12.52 -5.41
C LYS A 160 1.01 -11.94 -4.35
N ILE A 161 0.31 -10.85 -4.66
CA ILE A 161 -0.67 -10.18 -3.78
C ILE A 161 -1.92 -11.06 -3.60
N LYS A 162 -2.33 -11.83 -4.62
CA LYS A 162 -3.39 -12.86 -4.49
C LYS A 162 -2.98 -14.08 -3.64
N LEU A 163 -1.78 -14.09 -3.08
CA LEU A 163 -1.37 -15.06 -2.06
C LEU A 163 -1.26 -14.45 -0.65
N ASP A 164 -1.51 -13.15 -0.48
CA ASP A 164 -1.90 -12.61 0.82
C ASP A 164 -3.42 -12.55 0.84
N ASP A 165 -4.01 -13.63 1.34
CA ASP A 165 -5.34 -13.57 1.92
C ASP A 165 -5.38 -12.32 2.80
N ALA A 166 -6.24 -11.37 2.45
CA ALA A 166 -6.91 -10.53 3.42
C ALA A 166 -7.72 -11.44 4.36
N SER A 167 -7.00 -12.20 5.18
CA SER A 167 -7.50 -12.82 6.38
C SER A 167 -7.25 -11.77 7.46
N PRO A 168 -8.29 -11.23 8.10
CA PRO A 168 -8.13 -10.28 9.21
C PRO A 168 -7.41 -10.88 10.44
N LEU A 169 -6.86 -12.10 10.32
CA LEU A 169 -6.15 -12.86 11.34
C LEU A 169 -4.97 -13.58 10.67
N SER A 170 -3.75 -13.08 10.89
CA SER A 170 -2.52 -13.80 10.53
C SER A 170 -2.48 -15.17 11.20
N PHE A 171 -1.92 -16.19 10.54
CA PHE A 171 -1.69 -17.53 11.14
C PHE A 171 -0.90 -17.45 12.47
N LEU A 172 -0.05 -16.43 12.63
CA LEU A 172 0.63 -16.12 13.89
C LEU A 172 -0.32 -15.75 15.04
N ASN A 173 -1.47 -15.14 14.73
CA ASN A 173 -2.48 -14.77 15.73
C ASN A 173 -3.33 -15.97 16.16
N ILE A 174 -3.42 -17.01 15.32
CA ILE A 174 -4.14 -18.27 15.61
C ILE A 174 -3.21 -19.29 16.29
N SER A 175 -1.89 -19.24 16.03
CA SER A 175 -0.94 -20.18 16.63
C SER A 175 -0.81 -20.01 18.14
N ILE A 176 -0.82 -18.77 18.65
CA ILE A 176 -0.67 -18.49 20.09
C ILE A 176 -1.79 -19.12 20.93
N PRO A 177 -3.10 -18.95 20.60
CA PRO A 177 -4.18 -19.65 21.30
C PRO A 177 -4.08 -21.19 21.23
N LEU A 178 -3.65 -21.74 20.09
CA LEU A 178 -3.49 -23.18 19.92
C LEU A 178 -2.34 -23.76 20.75
N GLU A 179 -1.22 -23.02 20.87
CA GLU A 179 -0.12 -23.41 21.75
C GLU A 179 -0.54 -23.40 23.22
N ILE A 180 -1.27 -22.36 23.66
CA ILE A 180 -1.81 -22.29 25.02
C ILE A 180 -2.77 -23.45 25.29
N LEU A 181 -3.65 -23.77 24.34
CA LEU A 181 -4.57 -24.91 24.45
C LEU A 181 -3.81 -26.25 24.57
N SER A 182 -2.78 -26.45 23.75
CA SER A 182 -1.94 -27.65 23.74
C SER A 182 -1.20 -27.83 25.08
N ILE A 183 -0.60 -26.76 25.59
CA ILE A 183 0.07 -26.76 26.89
C ILE A 183 -0.94 -27.03 28.02
N GLY A 184 -2.13 -26.43 27.97
CA GLY A 184 -3.20 -26.67 28.94
C GLY A 184 -3.70 -28.11 28.94
N LEU A 185 -3.88 -28.72 27.77
CA LEU A 185 -4.30 -30.12 27.61
C LEU A 185 -3.24 -31.09 28.14
N THR A 186 -1.97 -30.85 27.84
CA THR A 186 -0.88 -31.70 28.32
C THR A 186 -0.76 -31.64 29.85
N LEU A 187 -0.82 -30.45 30.45
CA LEU A 187 -0.85 -30.30 31.91
C LEU A 187 -2.06 -30.99 32.55
N SER A 188 -3.25 -30.85 31.94
CA SER A 188 -4.48 -31.48 32.43
C SER A 188 -4.39 -33.01 32.37
N ALA A 189 -3.84 -33.56 31.29
CA ALA A 189 -3.64 -35.00 31.14
C ALA A 189 -2.64 -35.56 32.16
N VAL A 190 -1.55 -34.83 32.43
CA VAL A 190 -0.57 -35.19 33.47
C VAL A 190 -1.21 -35.17 34.85
N SER A 191 -2.00 -34.14 35.17
CA SER A 191 -2.72 -34.06 36.45
C SER A 191 -3.68 -35.23 36.61
N PHE A 192 -4.50 -35.51 35.60
CA PHE A 192 -5.45 -36.63 35.62
C PHE A 192 -4.75 -37.99 35.75
N GLY A 193 -3.64 -38.19 35.04
CA GLY A 193 -2.81 -39.38 35.17
C GLY A 193 -2.26 -39.55 36.59
N SER A 194 -1.80 -38.46 37.21
CA SER A 194 -1.32 -38.47 38.59
C SER A 194 -2.43 -38.82 39.60
N GLU A 195 -3.64 -38.28 39.41
CA GLU A 195 -4.79 -38.60 40.25
C GLU A 195 -5.23 -40.06 40.11
N LEU A 196 -5.24 -40.60 38.89
CA LEU A 196 -5.55 -42.01 38.66
C LEU A 196 -4.53 -42.94 39.33
N ILE A 197 -3.24 -42.58 39.28
CA ILE A 197 -2.19 -43.35 39.97
C ILE A 197 -2.40 -43.28 41.48
N VAL A 198 -2.65 -42.09 42.05
CA VAL A 198 -2.89 -41.91 43.49
C VAL A 198 -4.19 -42.59 43.96
N SER A 199 -5.21 -42.65 43.11
CA SER A 199 -6.47 -43.32 43.41
C SER A 199 -6.34 -44.86 43.35
N ARG A 200 -5.57 -45.39 42.39
CA ARG A 200 -5.35 -46.85 42.25
C ARG A 200 -4.32 -47.40 43.22
N VAL A 201 -3.23 -46.69 43.43
CA VAL A 201 -2.25 -47.00 44.46
C VAL A 201 -2.84 -46.38 45.72
N ASN A 202 -3.59 -47.14 46.53
CA ASN A 202 -4.13 -46.73 47.84
C ASN A 202 -3.03 -46.08 48.71
N LEU A 203 -2.69 -44.83 48.44
CA LEU A 203 -1.65 -44.10 49.12
C LEU A 203 -2.28 -43.66 50.43
N PRO A 204 -1.65 -43.97 51.58
CA PRO A 204 -2.19 -43.60 52.87
C PRO A 204 -2.35 -42.08 52.91
N ASN A 205 -3.60 -41.65 53.03
CA ASN A 205 -4.05 -40.27 53.06
C ASN A 205 -3.05 -39.37 53.84
N PRO A 206 -2.38 -38.38 53.21
CA PRO A 206 -1.29 -37.64 53.84
C PRO A 206 -1.73 -36.90 55.12
N VAL A 207 -3.02 -36.60 55.23
CA VAL A 207 -3.67 -36.03 56.42
C VAL A 207 -3.55 -36.97 57.65
N ASN A 208 -3.60 -38.29 57.45
CA ASN A 208 -3.42 -39.26 58.54
C ASN A 208 -1.95 -39.44 58.95
N ARG A 209 -1.00 -39.15 58.04
CA ARG A 209 0.43 -39.19 58.34
C ARG A 209 0.87 -37.97 59.17
N PHE A 210 0.34 -36.79 58.87
CA PHE A 210 0.60 -35.58 59.66
C PHE A 210 0.00 -35.65 61.07
N ARG A 211 -1.20 -36.23 61.23
CA ARG A 211 -1.80 -36.48 62.56
C ARG A 211 -1.01 -37.45 63.43
N ARG A 212 -0.37 -38.46 62.83
CA ARG A 212 0.52 -39.40 63.57
C ARG A 212 1.84 -38.74 63.98
N PHE A 213 2.42 -37.90 63.12
CA PHE A 213 3.63 -37.14 63.46
C PHE A 213 3.36 -36.10 64.57
N MET A 214 2.23 -35.40 64.53
CA MET A 214 1.87 -34.46 65.59
C MET A 214 1.56 -35.14 66.94
N LYS A 215 1.00 -36.36 66.95
CA LYS A 215 0.76 -37.12 68.20
C LYS A 215 2.03 -37.67 68.85
N GLN A 216 3.14 -37.80 68.11
CA GLN A 216 4.43 -38.26 68.68
C GLN A 216 5.27 -37.13 69.29
N ASN A 217 4.91 -35.86 69.05
CA ASN A 217 5.63 -34.69 69.59
C ASN A 217 4.92 -34.00 70.77
N THR A 218 3.94 -34.66 71.39
CA THR A 218 3.29 -34.18 72.62
C THR A 218 3.37 -35.21 73.76
N ALA A 219 4.55 -35.83 73.91
CA ALA A 219 4.93 -36.56 75.11
C ALA A 219 5.94 -35.71 75.90
#